data_AF-A0A7Y5L3K2-F1
#
_entry.id   AF-A0A7Y5L3K2-F1
#
_cell.length_a   1.000
_cell.length_b   1.000
_cell.length_c   1.000
_cell.angle_alpha   90.00
_cell.angle_beta   90.00
_cell.angle_gamma   90.00
#
_symmetry.space_group_name_H-M   'P 1'
#
loop_
_entity.id
_entity.type
_entity.pdbx_description
1 polymer ?
#
loop_
_entity_poly.entity_id
_entity_poly.type
_entity_poly.pdbx_seq_one_letter_code
_entity_poly.pdbx_strand_id
1 'polypeptide(L)'
;MNILLKRFISSIYLLIAIIFIGTAGFYALADHSKNQTILDALFMTVITITTIGYGEVITFRNLEIGRLYTLLIAVAGIGAFTYIISNFTAFIIGGELIKKLKTRKMEKEISALSDHY
;
A
#
# COMPACT_ATOMS: atom_id res chain seq x y z
N MET A 1 -4.89 -11.13 18.27
CA MET A 1 -4.51 -9.97 17.43
C MET A 1 -5.72 -9.05 17.31
N ASN A 2 -5.61 -7.80 17.77
CA ASN A 2 -6.72 -6.82 17.78
C ASN A 2 -7.35 -6.72 16.39
N ILE A 3 -8.69 -6.61 16.33
CA ILE A 3 -9.46 -6.50 15.08
C ILE A 3 -8.95 -5.35 14.21
N LEU A 4 -8.60 -4.22 14.85
CA LEU A 4 -8.02 -3.05 14.19
C LEU A 4 -6.68 -3.36 13.50
N LEU A 5 -5.80 -4.10 14.16
CA LEU A 5 -4.52 -4.51 13.58
C LEU A 5 -4.71 -5.49 12.41
N LYS A 6 -5.67 -6.42 12.48
CA LYS A 6 -6.00 -7.29 11.35
C LYS A 6 -6.50 -6.50 10.14
N ARG A 7 -7.38 -5.51 10.37
CA ARG A 7 -7.91 -4.62 9.31
C ARG A 7 -6.79 -3.78 8.67
N PHE A 8 -5.90 -3.22 9.49
CA PHE A 8 -4.75 -2.46 9.01
C PHE A 8 -3.81 -3.31 8.13
N ILE A 9 -3.45 -4.50 8.61
CA ILE A 9 -2.62 -5.45 7.85
C ILE A 9 -3.30 -5.87 6.54
N SER A 10 -4.60 -6.17 6.58
CA SER A 10 -5.37 -6.50 5.37
C SER A 10 -5.38 -5.35 4.36
N SER A 11 -5.42 -4.10 4.83
CA SER A 11 -5.36 -2.92 3.97
C SER A 11 -4.01 -2.80 3.27
N ILE A 12 -2.91 -3.05 4.00
CA ILE A 12 -1.56 -3.07 3.43
C ILE A 12 -1.46 -4.13 2.32
N TYR A 13 -1.97 -5.34 2.54
CA TYR A 13 -1.99 -6.37 1.49
C TYR A 13 -2.79 -5.95 0.27
N LEU A 14 -3.93 -5.28 0.46
CA LEU A 14 -4.73 -4.73 -0.64
C LEU A 14 -3.94 -3.68 -1.44
N LEU A 15 -3.26 -2.75 -0.78
CA LEU A 15 -2.46 -1.73 -1.46
C LEU A 15 -1.28 -2.36 -2.22
N ILE A 16 -0.60 -3.33 -1.62
CA ILE A 16 0.47 -4.07 -2.29
C ILE A 16 -0.08 -4.76 -3.55
N ALA A 17 -1.24 -5.41 -3.46
CA ALA A 17 -1.89 -6.02 -4.61
C ALA A 17 -2.22 -5.00 -5.70
N ILE A 18 -2.75 -3.83 -5.34
CA ILE A 18 -3.03 -2.74 -6.30
C ILE A 18 -1.73 -2.24 -6.95
N ILE A 19 -0.64 -2.11 -6.19
CA ILE A 19 0.65 -1.70 -6.74
C ILE A 19 1.17 -2.74 -7.74
N PHE A 20 1.09 -4.03 -7.40
CA PHE A 20 1.51 -5.11 -8.30
C PHE A 20 0.64 -5.17 -9.56
N ILE A 21 -0.68 -5.13 -9.41
CA ILE A 21 -1.62 -5.14 -10.55
C ILE A 21 -1.39 -3.90 -11.41
N GLY A 22 -1.35 -2.70 -10.80
CA GLY A 22 -1.06 -1.43 -11.46
C GLY A 22 0.23 -1.48 -12.27
N THR A 23 1.33 -1.88 -11.63
CA THR A 23 2.66 -1.96 -12.25
C THR A 23 2.67 -2.97 -13.40
N ALA A 24 2.12 -4.17 -13.20
CA ALA A 24 2.07 -5.20 -14.21
C ALA A 24 1.23 -4.77 -15.41
N GLY A 25 0.06 -4.16 -15.18
CA GLY A 25 -0.80 -3.67 -16.26
C GLY A 25 -0.21 -2.48 -17.01
N PHE A 26 0.39 -1.51 -16.32
CA PHE A 26 1.07 -0.40 -17.00
C PHE A 26 2.26 -0.89 -17.82
N TYR A 27 3.07 -1.81 -17.29
CA TYR A 27 4.17 -2.41 -18.04
C TYR A 27 3.67 -3.23 -19.23
N ALA A 28 2.58 -3.99 -19.08
CA ALA A 28 1.99 -4.77 -20.16
C ALA A 28 1.34 -3.90 -21.26
N LEU A 29 0.81 -2.73 -20.91
CA LEU A 29 0.22 -1.78 -21.87
C LEU A 29 1.24 -0.81 -22.48
N ALA A 30 2.45 -0.76 -21.93
CA ALA A 30 3.53 0.09 -22.40
C ALA A 30 3.95 -0.27 -23.83
N ASP A 31 4.39 0.74 -24.56
CA ASP A 31 5.07 0.60 -25.84
C ASP A 31 6.53 0.19 -25.62
N HIS A 32 6.80 -1.11 -25.75
CA HIS A 32 8.13 -1.67 -25.55
C HIS A 32 9.15 -1.22 -26.61
N SER A 33 8.72 -0.55 -27.69
CA SER A 33 9.64 0.09 -28.63
C SER A 33 10.34 1.33 -28.04
N LYS A 34 9.89 1.85 -26.89
CA LYS A 34 10.42 3.07 -26.25
C LYS A 34 11.34 2.82 -25.04
N ASN A 35 11.91 1.62 -24.89
CA ASN A 35 12.83 1.26 -23.79
C ASN A 35 12.31 1.60 -22.38
N GLN A 36 11.01 1.44 -22.15
CA GLN A 36 10.40 1.71 -20.85
C GLN A 36 10.60 0.52 -19.92
N THR A 37 10.96 0.80 -18.67
CA THR A 37 11.32 -0.21 -17.68
C THR A 37 10.16 -0.54 -16.76
N ILE A 38 10.27 -1.66 -16.03
CA ILE A 38 9.33 -2.01 -14.96
C ILE A 38 9.33 -0.93 -13.86
N LEU A 39 10.47 -0.25 -13.65
CA LEU A 39 10.58 0.83 -12.68
C LEU A 39 9.74 2.05 -13.10
N ASP A 40 9.66 2.36 -14.40
CA ASP A 40 8.78 3.41 -14.90
C ASP A 40 7.30 3.08 -14.67
N ALA A 41 6.93 1.80 -14.79
CA ALA A 41 5.57 1.32 -14.51
C ALA A 41 5.23 1.36 -13.03
N LEU A 42 6.18 1.00 -12.17
CA LEU A 42 6.04 1.13 -10.73
C LEU A 42 5.91 2.60 -10.33
N PHE A 43 6.76 3.46 -10.91
CA PHE A 43 6.72 4.90 -10.68
C PHE A 43 5.37 5.48 -11.10
N MET A 44 4.88 5.17 -12.30
CA MET A 44 3.55 5.57 -12.79
C MET A 44 2.44 5.11 -11.83
N THR A 45 2.51 3.88 -11.34
CA THR A 45 1.55 3.35 -10.36
C THR A 45 1.56 4.16 -9.07
N VAL A 46 2.74 4.39 -8.50
CA VAL A 46 2.89 5.11 -7.24
C VAL A 46 2.38 6.54 -7.38
N ILE A 47 2.78 7.29 -8.41
CA ILE A 47 2.33 8.69 -8.58
C ILE A 47 0.83 8.80 -8.85
N THR A 48 0.23 7.75 -9.45
CA THR A 48 -1.22 7.69 -9.71
C THR A 48 -2.00 7.46 -8.41
N ILE A 49 -1.65 6.42 -7.63
CA ILE A 49 -2.40 6.08 -6.41
C ILE A 49 -2.16 7.07 -5.27
N THR A 50 -1.00 7.74 -5.26
CA THR A 50 -0.67 8.79 -4.28
C THR A 50 -1.22 10.16 -4.67
N THR A 51 -1.89 10.28 -5.82
CA THR A 51 -2.45 11.53 -6.35
C THR A 51 -1.42 12.63 -6.68
N ILE A 52 -0.13 12.28 -6.79
CA ILE A 52 0.92 13.21 -7.20
C ILE A 52 0.73 13.60 -8.68
N GLY A 53 0.51 12.62 -9.54
CA GLY A 53 0.06 12.83 -10.92
C GLY A 53 0.95 13.70 -11.81
N TYR A 54 2.23 13.34 -12.01
CA TYR A 54 3.13 14.04 -12.96
C TYR A 54 2.72 13.91 -14.45
N GLY A 55 1.62 13.22 -14.75
CA GLY A 55 1.18 12.89 -16.10
C GLY A 55 1.56 11.47 -16.52
N GLU A 56 1.32 11.14 -17.79
CA GLU A 56 1.64 9.84 -18.39
C GLU A 56 3.16 9.69 -18.56
N VAL A 57 3.81 9.00 -17.62
CA VAL A 57 5.26 8.67 -17.70
C VAL A 57 5.50 7.58 -18.74
N ILE A 58 4.54 6.66 -18.87
CA ILE A 58 4.58 5.57 -19.84
C ILE A 58 3.88 5.99 -21.13
N THR A 59 4.46 5.62 -22.28
CA THR A 59 3.75 5.70 -23.55
C THR A 59 3.00 4.38 -23.75
N PHE A 60 1.70 4.44 -23.95
CA PHE A 60 0.89 3.25 -24.22
C PHE A 60 0.90 2.87 -25.71
N ARG A 61 0.83 1.56 -26.00
CA ARG A 61 0.58 1.06 -27.38
C ARG A 61 -0.77 1.50 -27.92
N ASN A 62 -1.78 1.51 -27.05
CA ASN A 62 -3.10 2.04 -27.32
C ASN A 62 -3.46 3.03 -26.20
N LEU A 63 -3.52 4.31 -26.55
CA LEU A 63 -3.72 5.40 -25.59
C LEU A 63 -5.09 5.33 -24.89
N GLU A 64 -6.14 4.93 -25.60
CA GLU A 64 -7.50 4.85 -25.05
C GLU A 64 -7.58 3.77 -23.97
N ILE A 65 -7.03 2.59 -24.25
CA ILE A 65 -6.97 1.47 -23.29
C ILE A 65 -6.09 1.84 -22.09
N GLY A 66 -4.92 2.46 -22.34
CA GLY A 66 -4.01 2.91 -21.28
C GLY A 66 -4.65 3.94 -20.34
N ARG A 67 -5.43 4.88 -20.87
CA ARG A 67 -6.18 5.85 -20.06
C ARG A 67 -7.30 5.22 -19.26
N LEU A 68 -8.07 4.31 -19.87
CA LEU A 68 -9.11 3.57 -19.15
C LEU A 68 -8.51 2.77 -17.99
N TYR A 69 -7.38 2.11 -18.23
CA TYR A 69 -6.65 1.39 -17.20
C TYR A 69 -6.15 2.33 -16.08
N THR A 70 -5.58 3.47 -16.44
CA THR A 70 -5.15 4.51 -15.49
C THR A 70 -6.31 4.96 -14.60
N LEU A 71 -7.50 5.18 -15.17
CA LEU A 71 -8.70 5.58 -14.42
C LEU A 71 -9.11 4.51 -13.40
N LEU A 72 -9.11 3.24 -13.80
CA LEU A 72 -9.46 2.13 -12.89
C LEU A 72 -8.48 2.03 -11.72
N ILE A 73 -7.17 2.09 -12.01
CA ILE A 73 -6.12 2.06 -10.99
C ILE A 73 -6.16 3.30 -10.09
N ALA A 74 -6.44 4.48 -10.65
CA ALA A 74 -6.56 5.71 -9.87
C ALA A 74 -7.69 5.62 -8.85
N VAL A 75 -8.90 5.20 -9.26
CA VAL A 75 -10.06 5.08 -8.37
C VAL A 75 -9.85 4.01 -7.30
N ALA A 76 -9.34 2.83 -7.67
CA ALA A 76 -9.06 1.76 -6.72
C ALA A 76 -7.92 2.14 -5.76
N GLY A 77 -6.86 2.75 -6.30
CA GLY A 77 -5.64 3.10 -5.59
C GLY A 77 -5.84 4.21 -4.57
N ILE A 78 -6.50 5.30 -4.95
CA ILE A 78 -6.76 6.41 -4.02
C ILE A 78 -7.63 5.94 -2.85
N GLY A 79 -8.66 5.13 -3.11
CA GLY A 79 -9.53 4.59 -2.06
C GLY A 79 -8.74 3.74 -1.05
N ALA A 80 -7.91 2.82 -1.53
CA ALA A 80 -7.07 1.99 -0.67
C ALA A 80 -6.01 2.81 0.08
N PHE A 81 -5.36 3.76 -0.60
CA PHE A 81 -4.32 4.61 -0.02
C PHE A 81 -4.88 5.50 1.09
N THR A 82 -5.99 6.19 0.84
CA THR A 82 -6.66 7.02 1.86
C THR A 82 -7.13 6.17 3.03
N TYR A 83 -7.69 4.98 2.79
CA TYR A 83 -8.13 4.08 3.87
C TYR A 83 -6.97 3.66 4.79
N ILE A 84 -5.79 3.36 4.22
CA ILE A 84 -4.59 3.05 5.00
C ILE A 84 -4.14 4.25 5.82
N ILE A 85 -4.10 5.45 5.24
CA ILE A 85 -3.75 6.68 5.96
C ILE A 85 -4.70 6.88 7.14
N SER A 86 -6.02 6.78 6.93
CA SER A 86 -7.01 6.93 8.01
C SER A 86 -6.80 5.92 9.14
N ASN A 87 -6.59 4.65 8.81
CA ASN A 87 -6.31 3.62 9.81
C ASN A 87 -4.98 3.86 10.54
N PHE A 88 -3.95 4.33 9.83
CA PHE A 88 -2.65 4.66 10.41
C PHE A 88 -2.76 5.83 11.39
N THR A 89 -3.49 6.89 11.02
CA THR A 89 -3.78 8.02 11.90
C THR A 89 -4.53 7.58 13.15
N ALA A 90 -5.58 6.75 13.01
CA ALA A 90 -6.33 6.22 14.15
C ALA A 90 -5.44 5.37 15.08
N PHE A 91 -4.53 4.58 14.52
CA PHE A 91 -3.59 3.75 15.27
C PHE A 91 -2.58 4.60 16.09
N ILE A 92 -2.08 5.70 15.52
CA ILE A 92 -1.19 6.64 16.21
C ILE A 92 -1.95 7.33 17.35
N ILE A 93 -3.10 7.92 17.06
CA ILE A 93 -3.87 8.71 18.03
C ILE A 93 -4.43 7.82 19.15
N GLY A 94 -4.88 6.60 18.82
CA GLY A 94 -5.42 5.66 19.80
C GLY A 94 -4.39 5.10 20.79
N GLY A 95 -3.09 5.34 20.58
CA GLY A 95 -2.03 4.86 21.46
C GLY A 95 -1.91 3.33 21.52
N GLU A 96 -2.56 2.62 20.59
CA GLU A 96 -2.63 1.15 20.59
C GLU A 96 -1.25 0.52 20.47
N LEU A 97 -0.34 1.15 19.72
CA LEU A 97 1.06 0.74 19.62
C LEU A 97 1.74 0.76 20.99
N ILE A 98 1.61 1.87 21.71
CA ILE A 98 2.23 2.07 23.04
C ILE A 98 1.64 1.07 24.03
N LYS A 99 0.31 0.90 24.02
CA LYS A 99 -0.39 -0.05 24.90
C LYS A 99 0.10 -1.48 24.67
N LYS A 100 0.22 -1.90 23.40
CA LYS A 100 0.68 -3.24 23.02
C LYS A 100 2.16 -3.47 23.34
N LEU A 101 3.02 -2.47 23.15
CA LEU A 101 4.43 -2.55 23.55
C LEU A 101 4.59 -2.65 25.06
N LYS A 102 3.79 -1.88 25.82
CA LYS A 102 3.77 -1.93 27.29
C LYS A 102 3.33 -3.29 27.82
N THR A 103 2.25 -3.86 27.27
CA THR A 103 1.80 -5.21 27.64
C THR A 103 2.86 -6.27 27.35
N ARG A 104 3.49 -6.23 26.16
CA ARG A 104 4.58 -7.17 25.81
C ARG A 104 5.79 -7.05 26.73
N LYS A 105 6.16 -5.83 27.12
CA LYS A 105 7.25 -5.60 28.07
C LYS A 105 6.92 -6.23 29.43
N MET A 106 5.71 -5.99 29.93
CA MET A 106 5.22 -6.55 31.18
C MET A 106 5.15 -8.09 31.14
N GLU A 107 4.65 -8.69 30.06
CA GLU A 107 4.64 -10.16 29.88
C GLU A 107 6.06 -10.74 29.90
N LYS A 108 7.03 -10.05 29.27
CA LYS A 108 8.43 -10.48 29.28
C LYS A 108 9.04 -10.38 30.68
N GLU A 109 8.76 -9.32 31.42
CA GLU A 109 9.20 -9.16 32.82
C GLU A 109 8.57 -10.24 33.71
N ILE A 110 7.28 -10.54 33.56
CA ILE A 110 6.60 -11.63 34.28
C ILE A 110 7.21 -13.00 33.93
N SER A 111 7.50 -13.26 32.66
CA SER A 111 8.14 -14.52 32.23
C SER A 111 9.59 -14.66 32.72
N ALA A 112 10.27 -13.55 33.01
CA ALA A 112 11.61 -13.57 33.58
C ALA A 112 11.61 -13.80 35.10
N LEU A 113 10.44 -13.75 35.73
CA LEU A 113 10.24 -14.03 37.16
C LEU A 113 9.86 -15.50 37.42
N SER A 114 9.84 -16.36 36.39
CA SER A 114 9.43 -17.77 36.48
C SER A 114 10.53 -18.72 36.99
N ASP A 115 11.27 -18.30 38.02
CA ASP A 115 12.11 -19.15 38.87
C ASP A 115 11.59 -19.16 40.32
N HIS A 116 10.26 -19.10 40.48
CA HIS A 116 9.61 -19.30 41.77
C HIS A 116 8.80 -20.60 41.76
N TYR A 117 9.20 -21.49 42.67
CA TYR A 117 8.63 -22.80 43.03
C TYR A 117 7.09 -22.83 43.08
#